data_AF-Q0TY80-F1
#
_entry.id   AF-Q0TY80-F1
#
_cell.length_a   1.000
_cell.length_b   1.000
_cell.length_c   1.000
_cell.angle_alpha   90.00
_cell.angle_beta   90.00
_cell.angle_gamma   90.00
#
_symmetry.space_group_name_H-M   'P 1'
#
loop_
_entity.id
_entity.type
_entity.pdbx_description
1 polymer ?
#
loop_
_entity_poly.entity_id
_entity_poly.type
_entity_poly.pdbx_seq_one_letter_code
_entity_poly.pdbx_strand_id
1 'polypeptide(L)'
;MENGVVAFLLPAGIATVIAYAVYTTIYNVYFHPLAKFPGPPMAGVTFYWKGYVECIANRSFCHELIELHKRYGNDAQDPTITLQLHFSNPQAYHDIYNNKNRWDKESRLYKSFNEDRSSFGFLTYAEAKLRKDVLNKSFSAAAIESVENLVVEKTRDLCDVFEQRGKGADLHFAFRCMAMDMIMTLCFGKPIHAVEAEDFKAPIVVAMDASSPVFLRFKYSDVFKNMILKCPPGISRVVSPMTAGLVDLQQVCASPMSGRSELREN
;
A
#
# COMPACT_ATOMS: atom_id res chain seq x y z
N MET A 1 12.32 -42.36 20.26
CA MET A 1 13.44 -41.81 19.45
C MET A 1 13.11 -40.45 18.83
N GLU A 2 11.84 -40.13 18.54
CA GLU A 2 11.45 -38.80 18.01
C GLU A 2 11.74 -37.62 18.95
N ASN A 3 11.54 -37.76 20.27
CA ASN A 3 11.73 -36.66 21.22
C ASN A 3 13.19 -36.19 21.34
N GLY A 4 14.17 -37.07 21.09
CA GLY A 4 15.59 -36.72 21.13
C GLY A 4 16.02 -35.87 19.95
N VAL A 5 15.51 -36.16 18.76
CA VAL A 5 15.84 -35.39 17.54
C VAL A 5 15.27 -33.97 17.65
N VAL A 6 14.02 -33.81 18.11
CA VAL A 6 13.41 -32.49 18.32
C VAL A 6 14.14 -31.67 19.40
N ALA A 7 14.64 -32.33 20.46
CA ALA A 7 15.39 -31.67 21.53
C ALA A 7 16.75 -31.09 21.09
N PHE A 8 17.38 -31.65 20.04
CA PHE A 8 18.61 -31.10 19.47
C PHE A 8 18.35 -30.11 18.33
N LEU A 9 17.29 -30.31 17.54
CA LEU A 9 16.96 -29.44 16.41
C LEU A 9 16.53 -28.03 16.84
N LEU A 10 15.78 -27.90 17.94
CA LEU A 10 15.33 -26.60 18.43
C LEU A 10 16.49 -25.69 18.88
N PRO A 11 17.40 -26.13 19.77
CA PRO A 11 18.58 -25.33 20.13
C PRO A 11 19.50 -25.04 18.94
N ALA A 12 19.71 -26.01 18.05
CA ALA A 12 20.51 -25.81 16.84
C ALA A 12 19.89 -24.76 15.90
N GLY A 13 18.56 -24.77 15.76
CA GLY A 13 17.82 -23.76 15.01
C GLY A 13 17.96 -22.36 15.63
N ILE A 14 17.79 -22.24 16.95
CA ILE A 14 17.96 -20.98 17.68
C ILE A 14 19.39 -20.46 17.53
N ALA A 15 20.40 -21.31 17.72
CA ALA A 15 21.80 -20.94 17.57
C ALA A 15 22.11 -20.44 16.14
N THR A 16 21.55 -21.10 15.12
CA THR A 16 21.69 -20.69 13.72
C THR A 16 21.08 -19.30 13.47
N VAL A 17 19.88 -19.04 14.00
CA VAL A 17 19.21 -17.73 13.87
C VAL A 17 20.02 -16.64 14.57
N ILE A 18 20.55 -16.90 15.76
CA ILE A 18 21.39 -15.95 16.50
C ILE A 18 22.68 -15.67 15.73
N ALA A 19 23.37 -16.72 15.28
CA ALA A 19 24.61 -16.58 14.50
C ALA A 19 24.38 -15.77 13.22
N TYR A 20 23.29 -16.04 12.50
CA TYR A 20 22.90 -15.27 11.32
C TYR A 20 22.61 -13.80 11.66
N ALA A 21 21.87 -13.52 12.72
CA ALA A 21 21.57 -12.15 13.14
C ALA A 21 22.83 -11.35 13.53
N VAL A 22 23.77 -11.99 14.24
CA VAL A 22 25.06 -11.39 14.59
C VAL A 22 25.89 -11.12 13.34
N TYR A 23 26.00 -12.11 12.43
CA TYR A 23 26.70 -11.96 11.16
C TYR A 23 26.14 -10.80 10.34
N THR A 24 24.82 -10.75 10.14
CA THR A 24 24.15 -9.68 9.38
C THR A 24 24.35 -8.31 10.04
N THR A 25 24.32 -8.23 11.37
CA THR A 25 24.57 -6.98 12.10
C THR A 25 25.98 -6.47 11.84
N ILE A 26 26.99 -7.33 12.00
CA ILE A 26 28.40 -6.98 11.76
C ILE A 26 28.59 -6.57 10.29
N TYR A 27 28.03 -7.35 9.36
CA TYR A 27 28.10 -7.03 7.93
C TYR A 27 27.48 -5.66 7.63
N ASN A 28 26.26 -5.40 8.10
CA ASN A 28 25.53 -4.16 7.83
C ASN A 28 26.21 -2.91 8.41
N VAL A 29 26.83 -3.04 9.58
CA VAL A 29 27.46 -1.92 10.27
C VAL A 29 28.85 -1.59 9.70
N TYR A 30 29.63 -2.60 9.31
CA TYR A 30 31.04 -2.38 8.95
C TYR A 30 31.36 -2.60 7.46
N PHE A 31 30.70 -3.54 6.81
CA PHE A 31 31.08 -4.01 5.47
C PHE A 31 30.07 -3.62 4.38
N HIS A 32 28.85 -3.22 4.76
CA HIS A 32 27.82 -2.85 3.81
C HIS A 32 28.17 -1.53 3.11
N PRO A 33 27.95 -1.39 1.79
CA PRO A 33 28.30 -0.18 1.04
C PRO A 33 27.67 1.12 1.57
N LEU A 34 26.56 0.99 2.30
CA LEU A 34 25.88 2.12 2.92
C LEU A 34 26.45 2.53 4.28
N ALA A 35 27.29 1.71 4.92
CA ALA A 35 27.86 1.98 6.25
C ALA A 35 28.65 3.30 6.34
N LYS A 36 29.12 3.82 5.20
CA LYS A 36 29.81 5.11 5.09
C LYS A 36 28.91 6.34 5.25
N PHE A 37 27.58 6.17 5.16
CA PHE A 37 26.64 7.29 5.25
C PHE A 37 26.14 7.48 6.68
N PRO A 38 25.91 8.73 7.11
CA PRO A 38 25.50 9.03 8.48
C PRO A 38 24.01 8.65 8.71
N GLY A 39 23.71 8.12 9.88
CA GLY A 39 22.34 7.80 10.29
C GLY A 39 22.28 7.15 11.68
N PRO A 40 21.07 6.87 12.18
CA PRO A 40 20.89 6.18 13.45
C PRO A 40 21.53 4.79 13.41
N PRO A 41 22.27 4.36 14.46
CA PRO A 41 22.91 3.04 14.49
C PRO A 41 21.94 1.89 14.19
N MET A 42 20.75 1.90 14.81
CA MET A 42 19.72 0.88 14.59
C MET A 42 19.17 0.86 13.16
N ALA A 43 19.14 2.03 12.51
CA ALA A 43 18.69 2.17 11.13
C ALA A 43 19.71 1.63 10.13
N GLY A 44 20.98 1.49 10.53
CA GLY A 44 22.02 0.78 9.78
C GLY A 44 22.05 -0.73 10.03
N VAL A 45 21.52 -1.20 11.16
CA VAL A 45 21.54 -2.63 11.53
C VAL A 45 20.40 -3.41 10.89
N THR A 46 19.18 -2.90 10.98
CA THR A 46 17.98 -3.68 10.66
C THR A 46 16.84 -2.84 10.08
N PHE A 47 16.10 -3.43 9.14
CA PHE A 47 14.91 -2.82 8.55
C PHE A 47 13.79 -2.64 9.57
N TYR A 48 13.76 -3.49 10.60
CA TYR A 48 12.75 -3.45 11.67
C TYR A 48 12.83 -2.19 12.52
N TRP A 49 13.91 -1.40 12.44
CA TRP A 49 13.95 -0.08 13.06
C TRP A 49 12.84 0.83 12.52
N LYS A 50 12.58 0.83 11.20
CA LYS A 50 11.45 1.58 10.62
C LYS A 50 10.11 1.06 11.14
N GLY A 51 9.99 -0.27 11.28
CA GLY A 51 8.82 -0.92 11.85
C GLY A 51 8.57 -0.52 13.31
N TYR A 52 9.62 -0.38 14.12
CA TYR A 52 9.51 0.16 15.47
C TYR A 52 8.96 1.59 15.45
N VAL A 53 9.52 2.48 14.61
CA VAL A 53 9.07 3.88 14.52
C VAL A 53 7.60 3.97 14.12
N GLU A 54 7.20 3.27 13.05
CA GLU A 54 5.85 3.36 12.49
C GLU A 54 4.80 2.57 13.28
N CYS A 55 5.12 1.35 13.74
CA CYS A 55 4.12 0.45 14.32
C CYS A 55 4.09 0.45 15.86
N ILE A 56 5.21 0.76 16.53
CA ILE A 56 5.32 0.67 18.00
C ILE A 56 5.33 2.08 18.59
N ALA A 57 6.24 2.94 18.12
CA ALA A 57 6.30 4.34 18.53
C ALA A 57 5.17 5.18 17.92
N ASN A 58 4.46 4.66 16.91
CA ASN A 58 3.34 5.31 16.24
C ASN A 58 3.69 6.71 15.71
N ARG A 59 4.92 6.88 15.19
CA ARG A 59 5.40 8.13 14.61
C ARG A 59 5.38 8.02 13.09
N SER A 60 5.00 9.12 12.43
CA SER A 60 5.12 9.22 10.98
C SER A 60 6.58 9.17 10.57
N PHE A 61 6.93 8.21 9.70
CA PHE A 61 8.28 8.08 9.19
C PHE A 61 8.72 9.30 8.37
N CYS A 62 7.78 10.02 7.74
CA CYS A 62 8.08 11.28 7.06
C CYS A 62 8.59 12.35 8.03
N HIS A 63 7.99 12.46 9.22
CA HIS A 63 8.46 13.39 10.25
C HIS A 63 9.80 12.94 10.86
N GLU A 64 9.96 11.62 11.09
CA GLU A 64 11.24 11.05 11.54
C GLU A 64 12.36 11.41 10.54
N LEU A 65 12.12 11.26 9.24
CA LEU A 65 13.08 11.59 8.20
C LEU A 65 13.50 13.07 8.23
N ILE A 66 12.58 14.00 8.50
CA ILE A 66 12.91 15.42 8.66
C ILE A 66 13.89 15.61 9.83
N GLU A 67 13.66 14.96 10.96
CA GLU A 67 14.55 15.02 12.13
C GLU A 67 15.91 14.35 11.84
N LEU A 68 15.91 13.23 11.13
CA LEU A 68 17.15 12.56 10.74
C LEU A 68 18.00 13.42 9.81
N HIS A 69 17.38 14.06 8.81
CA HIS A 69 18.08 15.00 7.92
C HIS A 69 18.66 16.18 8.69
N LYS A 70 17.93 16.74 9.68
CA LYS A 70 18.46 17.79 10.55
C LYS A 70 19.65 17.34 11.39
N ARG A 71 19.69 16.07 11.80
CA ARG A 71 20.71 15.53 12.72
C ARG A 71 21.93 14.95 12.01
N TYR A 72 21.73 14.34 10.86
CA TYR A 72 22.73 13.53 10.15
C TYR A 72 23.06 14.07 8.75
N GLY A 73 22.23 14.95 8.18
CA GLY A 73 22.59 15.67 6.96
C GLY A 73 23.58 16.77 7.33
N ASN A 74 24.86 16.60 6.96
CA ASN A 74 25.88 17.63 7.17
C ASN A 74 25.50 18.93 6.47
N ASP A 75 25.25 18.81 5.16
CA ASP A 75 24.66 19.83 4.30
C ASP A 75 23.36 19.27 3.71
N ALA A 76 22.41 20.12 3.31
CA ALA A 76 21.08 19.72 2.81
C ALA A 76 21.08 18.79 1.56
N GLN A 77 22.27 18.36 1.12
CA GLN A 77 22.53 17.50 -0.04
C GLN A 77 22.94 16.06 0.34
N ASP A 78 23.48 15.81 1.53
CA ASP A 78 24.01 14.49 1.88
C ASP A 78 22.89 13.50 2.27
N PRO A 79 22.90 12.26 1.74
CA PRO A 79 21.87 11.29 2.07
C PRO A 79 22.07 10.68 3.46
N THR A 80 20.97 10.43 4.17
CA THR A 80 20.97 9.70 5.44
C THR A 80 20.61 8.22 5.24
N ILE A 81 21.26 7.33 5.99
CA ILE A 81 21.02 5.88 5.90
C ILE A 81 19.89 5.41 6.81
N THR A 82 19.00 4.60 6.23
CA THR A 82 18.03 3.76 6.95
C THR A 82 17.93 2.35 6.32
N LEU A 83 19.09 1.70 6.10
CA LEU A 83 19.33 0.60 5.14
C LEU A 83 18.94 0.94 3.69
N GLN A 84 18.60 2.19 3.46
CA GLN A 84 18.24 2.83 2.20
C GLN A 84 18.77 4.26 2.30
N LEU A 85 19.17 4.83 1.17
CA LEU A 85 19.52 6.24 1.11
C LEU A 85 18.26 7.08 1.02
N HIS A 86 18.13 8.07 1.89
CA HIS A 86 17.13 9.10 1.76
C HIS A 86 17.79 10.42 1.43
N PHE A 87 17.27 11.14 0.44
CA PHE A 87 17.77 12.42 -0.01
C PHE A 87 16.76 13.53 0.36
N SER A 88 17.23 14.64 0.90
CA SER A 88 16.41 15.85 1.14
C SER A 88 16.46 16.84 -0.02
N ASN A 89 17.49 16.74 -0.88
CA ASN A 89 17.67 17.63 -2.01
C ASN A 89 16.60 17.39 -3.09
N PRO A 90 15.81 18.42 -3.49
CA PRO A 90 14.84 18.30 -4.57
C PRO A 90 15.42 17.81 -5.90
N GLN A 91 16.69 18.11 -6.21
CA GLN A 91 17.35 17.64 -7.43
C GLN A 91 17.42 16.11 -7.49
N ALA A 92 17.55 15.43 -6.35
CA ALA A 92 17.57 13.97 -6.29
C ALA A 92 16.26 13.36 -6.82
N TYR A 93 15.13 14.08 -6.72
CA TYR A 93 13.89 13.63 -7.34
C TYR A 93 14.03 13.50 -8.86
N HIS A 94 14.62 14.48 -9.53
CA HIS A 94 14.84 14.43 -10.97
C HIS A 94 15.92 13.41 -11.37
N ASP A 95 16.93 13.22 -10.52
CA ASP A 95 17.99 12.25 -10.75
C ASP A 95 17.49 10.81 -10.59
N ILE A 96 16.56 10.56 -9.67
CA ILE A 96 15.96 9.24 -9.41
C ILE A 96 14.80 8.98 -10.41
N TYR A 97 13.84 9.89 -10.46
CA TYR A 97 12.59 9.78 -11.23
C TYR A 97 12.72 10.49 -12.58
N ASN A 98 13.37 9.80 -13.53
CA ASN A 98 13.47 10.25 -14.91
C ASN A 98 13.19 9.13 -15.91
N ASN A 99 13.12 9.51 -17.19
CA ASN A 99 12.81 8.59 -18.29
C ASN A 99 13.97 7.66 -18.68
N LYS A 100 15.18 7.82 -18.11
CA LYS A 100 16.34 6.97 -18.39
C LYS A 100 16.44 5.80 -17.41
N ASN A 101 16.21 6.07 -16.12
CA ASN A 101 16.32 5.08 -15.08
C ASN A 101 15.22 4.02 -15.15
N ARG A 102 15.58 2.79 -14.77
CA ARG A 102 14.69 1.61 -14.79
C ARG A 102 14.79 0.91 -13.44
N TRP A 103 14.38 1.63 -12.39
CA TRP A 103 14.39 1.09 -11.04
C TRP A 103 13.26 0.09 -10.84
N ASP A 104 13.57 -1.00 -10.15
CA ASP A 104 12.55 -1.89 -9.61
C ASP A 104 11.96 -1.29 -8.35
N LYS A 105 10.69 -1.63 -8.08
CA LYS A 105 9.98 -1.19 -6.88
C LYS A 105 10.47 -1.94 -5.65
N GLU A 106 10.43 -1.26 -4.50
CA GLU A 106 10.79 -1.85 -3.22
C GLU A 106 9.81 -2.99 -2.86
N SER A 107 10.33 -4.21 -2.76
CA SER A 107 9.51 -5.42 -2.68
C SER A 107 8.60 -5.46 -1.45
N ARG A 108 9.07 -5.02 -0.27
CA ARG A 108 8.31 -5.15 0.99
C ARG A 108 7.11 -4.22 1.01
N LEU A 109 7.29 -2.97 0.55
CA LEU A 109 6.22 -2.00 0.42
C LEU A 109 5.14 -2.51 -0.53
N TYR A 110 5.51 -2.91 -1.74
CA TYR A 110 4.51 -3.29 -2.75
C TYR A 110 3.81 -4.63 -2.43
N LYS A 111 4.52 -5.61 -1.86
CA LYS A 111 3.93 -6.86 -1.37
C LYS A 111 3.03 -6.68 -0.13
N SER A 112 3.09 -5.52 0.54
CA SER A 112 2.20 -5.23 1.66
C SER A 112 0.75 -5.01 1.21
N PHE A 113 0.55 -4.58 -0.04
CA PHE A 113 -0.78 -4.39 -0.62
C PHE A 113 -1.43 -5.70 -1.08
N ASN A 114 -0.67 -6.80 -1.20
CA ASN A 114 -1.14 -8.09 -1.70
C ASN A 114 -1.78 -8.03 -3.10
N GLU A 115 -1.27 -7.13 -3.93
CA GLU A 115 -1.72 -6.90 -5.31
C GLU A 115 -0.65 -7.32 -6.31
N ASP A 116 0.13 -8.36 -5.96
CA ASP A 116 1.35 -8.80 -6.65
C ASP A 116 1.14 -9.13 -8.14
N ARG A 117 -0.11 -9.44 -8.52
CA ARG A 117 -0.50 -9.75 -9.91
C ARG A 117 -1.24 -8.61 -10.59
N SER A 118 -1.29 -7.42 -10.03
CA SER A 118 -1.88 -6.21 -10.62
C SER A 118 -0.83 -5.35 -11.36
N SER A 119 -1.26 -4.35 -12.14
CA SER A 119 -0.34 -3.36 -12.72
C SER A 119 0.40 -2.55 -11.64
N PHE A 120 -0.23 -2.38 -10.48
CA PHE A 120 0.35 -1.70 -9.33
C PHE A 120 1.42 -2.53 -8.62
N GLY A 121 1.20 -3.84 -8.43
CA GLY A 121 2.06 -4.70 -7.61
C GLY A 121 3.26 -5.33 -8.33
N PHE A 122 3.32 -5.32 -9.67
CA PHE A 122 4.52 -5.77 -10.38
C PHE A 122 5.74 -4.95 -9.97
N LEU A 123 6.81 -5.65 -9.57
CA LEU A 123 8.01 -5.06 -9.02
C LEU A 123 9.00 -4.63 -10.09
N THR A 124 9.15 -5.44 -11.15
CA THR A 124 10.13 -5.16 -12.19
C THR A 124 9.60 -4.16 -13.20
N TYR A 125 10.49 -3.31 -13.72
CA TYR A 125 10.10 -2.34 -14.75
C TYR A 125 9.52 -3.03 -16.00
N ALA A 126 10.11 -4.14 -16.44
CA ALA A 126 9.70 -4.84 -17.66
C ALA A 126 8.26 -5.36 -17.57
N GLU A 127 7.90 -6.00 -16.45
CA GLU A 127 6.55 -6.51 -16.22
C GLU A 127 5.52 -5.37 -16.07
N ALA A 128 5.88 -4.32 -15.33
CA ALA A 128 5.02 -3.16 -15.13
C ALA A 128 4.77 -2.41 -16.44
N LYS A 129 5.79 -2.27 -17.30
CA LYS A 129 5.69 -1.57 -18.59
C LYS A 129 4.66 -2.22 -19.51
N LEU A 130 4.68 -3.55 -19.65
CA LEU A 130 3.76 -4.26 -20.54
C LEU A 130 2.30 -3.92 -20.23
N ARG A 131 1.93 -3.87 -18.96
CA ARG A 131 0.56 -3.52 -18.55
C ARG A 131 0.26 -2.04 -18.64
N LYS A 132 1.22 -1.18 -18.31
CA LYS A 132 1.09 0.27 -18.51
C LYS A 132 0.75 0.58 -19.96
N ASP A 133 1.45 -0.04 -20.92
CA ASP A 133 1.24 0.19 -22.34
C ASP A 133 -0.18 -0.18 -22.80
N VAL A 134 -0.77 -1.24 -22.23
CA VAL A 134 -2.17 -1.61 -22.47
C VAL A 134 -3.14 -0.56 -21.91
N LEU A 135 -2.91 -0.09 -20.69
CA LEU A 135 -3.78 0.86 -19.98
C LEU A 135 -3.70 2.28 -20.55
N ASN A 136 -2.58 2.70 -21.14
CA ASN A 136 -2.37 4.06 -21.63
C ASN A 136 -3.46 4.55 -22.60
N LYS A 137 -4.12 3.65 -23.35
CA LYS A 137 -5.23 4.01 -24.26
C LYS A 137 -6.41 4.63 -23.51
N SER A 138 -6.72 4.11 -22.33
CA SER A 138 -7.78 4.63 -21.44
C SER A 138 -7.44 6.00 -20.83
N PHE A 139 -6.19 6.45 -20.96
CA PHE A 139 -5.71 7.75 -20.48
C PHE A 139 -5.32 8.69 -21.64
N SER A 140 -5.76 8.41 -22.87
CA SER A 140 -5.60 9.33 -24.00
C SER A 140 -6.49 10.56 -23.83
N ALA A 141 -6.15 11.69 -24.48
CA ALA A 141 -6.94 12.91 -24.41
C ALA A 141 -8.42 12.67 -24.78
N ALA A 142 -8.67 11.95 -25.88
CA ALA A 142 -10.02 11.59 -26.31
C ALA A 142 -10.77 10.70 -25.29
N ALA A 143 -10.05 9.81 -24.59
CA ALA A 143 -10.66 8.98 -23.53
C ALA A 143 -10.94 9.79 -22.25
N ILE A 144 -10.16 10.84 -21.97
CA ILE A 144 -10.42 11.75 -20.85
C ILE A 144 -11.62 12.65 -21.19
N GLU A 145 -11.68 13.19 -22.41
CA GLU A 145 -12.81 14.00 -22.89
C GLU A 145 -14.12 13.20 -22.85
N SER A 146 -14.11 11.91 -23.21
CA SER A 146 -15.32 11.09 -23.15
C SER A 146 -15.85 10.86 -21.73
N VAL A 147 -15.02 11.07 -20.71
CA VAL A 147 -15.35 10.91 -19.28
C VAL A 147 -15.81 12.22 -18.64
N GLU A 148 -15.64 13.38 -19.29
CA GLU A 148 -15.98 14.70 -18.74
C GLU A 148 -17.41 14.76 -18.18
N ASN A 149 -18.39 14.26 -18.94
CA ASN A 149 -19.79 14.24 -18.53
C ASN A 149 -20.02 13.46 -17.23
N LEU A 150 -19.28 12.35 -17.02
CA LEU A 150 -19.38 11.58 -15.79
C LEU A 150 -18.86 12.37 -14.58
N VAL A 151 -17.78 13.13 -14.75
CA VAL A 151 -17.24 13.99 -13.68
C VAL A 151 -18.26 15.05 -13.30
N VAL A 152 -18.87 15.70 -14.29
CA VAL A 152 -19.90 16.72 -14.08
C VAL A 152 -21.13 16.12 -13.40
N GLU A 153 -21.59 14.96 -13.84
CA GLU A 153 -22.71 14.24 -13.23
C GLU A 153 -22.44 13.95 -11.75
N LYS A 154 -21.31 13.30 -11.41
CA LYS A 154 -20.99 12.95 -10.02
C LYS A 154 -20.74 14.17 -9.13
N THR A 155 -20.27 15.27 -9.71
CA THR A 155 -20.15 16.55 -8.99
C THR A 155 -21.53 17.14 -8.67
N ARG A 156 -22.48 17.08 -9.62
CA ARG A 156 -23.86 17.52 -9.39
C ARG A 156 -24.54 16.66 -8.34
N ASP A 157 -24.43 15.33 -8.43
CA ASP A 157 -24.97 14.41 -7.43
C ASP A 157 -24.49 14.79 -6.01
N LEU A 158 -23.20 15.13 -5.87
CA LEU A 158 -22.63 15.54 -4.60
C LEU A 158 -23.20 16.90 -4.12
N CYS A 159 -23.32 17.88 -5.01
CA CYS A 159 -23.92 19.19 -4.70
C CYS A 159 -25.38 19.04 -4.26
N ASP A 160 -26.18 18.24 -4.97
CA ASP A 160 -27.59 17.99 -4.65
C ASP A 160 -27.72 17.39 -3.24
N VAL A 161 -26.84 16.45 -2.87
CA VAL A 161 -26.80 15.88 -1.51
C VAL A 161 -26.44 16.94 -0.46
N PHE A 162 -25.52 17.87 -0.76
CA PHE A 162 -25.21 18.97 0.16
C PHE A 162 -26.40 19.92 0.37
N GLU A 163 -27.08 20.29 -0.71
CA GLU A 163 -28.26 21.17 -0.65
C GLU A 163 -29.40 20.51 0.14
N GLN A 164 -29.69 19.23 -0.13
CA GLN A 164 -30.75 18.49 0.55
C GLN A 164 -30.51 18.33 2.06
N ARG A 165 -29.25 18.14 2.48
CA ARG A 165 -28.92 17.88 3.89
C ARG A 165 -28.98 19.14 4.75
N GLY A 166 -28.66 20.31 4.20
CA GLY A 166 -28.74 21.60 4.91
C GLY A 166 -27.94 21.68 6.21
N LYS A 167 -26.97 20.78 6.43
CA LYS A 167 -26.11 20.67 7.62
C LYS A 167 -24.64 20.51 7.22
N GLY A 168 -23.72 20.73 8.16
CA GLY A 168 -22.29 20.49 7.94
C GLY A 168 -22.01 19.05 7.48
N ALA A 169 -21.11 18.90 6.50
CA ALA A 169 -20.73 17.63 5.91
C ALA A 169 -19.24 17.34 6.11
N ASP A 170 -18.91 16.06 6.32
CA ASP A 170 -17.52 15.61 6.32
C ASP A 170 -17.02 15.49 4.88
N LEU A 171 -16.26 16.49 4.43
CA LEU A 171 -15.69 16.51 3.08
C LEU A 171 -14.70 15.37 2.83
N HIS A 172 -14.07 14.82 3.86
CA HIS A 172 -13.17 13.67 3.72
C HIS A 172 -13.92 12.46 3.15
N PHE A 173 -15.05 12.12 3.76
CA PHE A 173 -15.88 11.00 3.29
C PHE A 173 -16.67 11.34 2.03
N ALA A 174 -17.15 12.57 1.91
CA ALA A 174 -17.94 13.00 0.75
C ALA A 174 -17.16 12.88 -0.57
N PHE A 175 -15.92 13.39 -0.63
CA PHE A 175 -15.10 13.27 -1.83
C PHE A 175 -14.66 11.83 -2.11
N ARG A 176 -14.42 11.02 -1.08
CA ARG A 176 -14.10 9.60 -1.26
C ARG A 176 -15.28 8.81 -1.83
N CYS A 177 -16.51 9.12 -1.41
CA CYS A 177 -17.71 8.54 -1.99
C CYS A 177 -17.87 8.91 -3.47
N MET A 178 -17.74 10.20 -3.81
CA MET A 178 -17.78 10.66 -5.20
C MET A 178 -16.72 9.97 -6.06
N ALA A 179 -15.48 9.90 -5.57
CA ALA A 179 -14.39 9.23 -6.27
C ALA A 179 -14.69 7.73 -6.46
N MET A 180 -15.27 7.06 -5.46
CA MET A 180 -15.65 5.66 -5.57
C MET A 180 -16.72 5.43 -6.64
N ASP A 181 -17.77 6.27 -6.70
CA ASP A 181 -18.80 6.16 -7.74
C ASP A 181 -18.24 6.43 -9.14
N MET A 182 -17.32 7.38 -9.28
CA MET A 182 -16.60 7.63 -10.52
C MET A 182 -15.78 6.40 -10.94
N ILE A 183 -14.98 5.84 -10.03
CA ILE A 183 -14.14 4.66 -10.32
C ILE A 183 -15.02 3.45 -10.69
N MET A 184 -16.11 3.22 -9.94
CA MET A 184 -17.00 2.09 -10.20
C MET A 184 -17.72 2.23 -11.55
N THR A 185 -18.15 3.43 -11.89
CA THR A 185 -18.74 3.70 -13.22
C THR A 185 -17.70 3.52 -14.33
N LEU A 186 -16.48 4.03 -14.17
CA LEU A 186 -15.43 3.92 -15.18
C LEU A 186 -14.94 2.49 -15.40
N CYS A 187 -14.74 1.73 -14.31
CA CYS A 187 -14.15 0.40 -14.39
C CYS A 187 -15.17 -0.71 -14.62
N PHE A 188 -16.40 -0.55 -14.10
CA PHE A 188 -17.43 -1.60 -14.08
C PHE A 188 -18.75 -1.18 -14.73
N GLY A 189 -18.88 0.06 -15.18
CA GLY A 189 -20.09 0.58 -15.82
C GLY A 189 -21.28 0.74 -14.87
N LYS A 190 -21.06 0.67 -13.55
CA LYS A 190 -22.13 0.73 -12.54
C LYS A 190 -21.66 1.56 -11.34
N PRO A 191 -22.33 2.67 -10.99
CA PRO A 191 -22.09 3.34 -9.71
C PRO A 191 -22.59 2.46 -8.56
N ILE A 192 -22.08 2.74 -7.34
CA ILE A 192 -22.56 2.09 -6.11
C ILE A 192 -23.37 3.04 -5.24
N HIS A 193 -23.61 4.26 -5.73
CA HIS A 193 -24.37 5.32 -5.07
C HIS A 193 -23.79 5.67 -3.69
N ALA A 194 -22.47 5.68 -3.58
CA ALA A 194 -21.78 5.97 -2.32
C ALA A 194 -22.07 7.39 -1.81
N VAL A 195 -22.26 8.37 -2.70
CA VAL A 195 -22.58 9.76 -2.30
C VAL A 195 -23.93 9.90 -1.58
N GLU A 196 -24.86 8.99 -1.83
CA GLU A 196 -26.19 9.00 -1.23
C GLU A 196 -26.19 8.43 0.20
N ALA A 197 -25.13 7.69 0.58
CA ALA A 197 -25.01 7.08 1.90
C ALA A 197 -25.09 8.11 3.03
N GLU A 198 -25.80 7.77 4.11
CA GLU A 198 -25.95 8.63 5.28
C GLU A 198 -24.58 9.11 5.81
N ASP A 199 -24.45 10.41 6.02
CA ASP A 199 -23.20 11.09 6.42
C ASP A 199 -21.97 10.70 5.56
N PHE A 200 -22.18 10.27 4.31
CA PHE A 200 -21.14 9.79 3.39
C PHE A 200 -20.39 8.55 3.90
N LYS A 201 -21.03 7.77 4.77
CA LYS A 201 -20.46 6.53 5.35
C LYS A 201 -20.82 5.31 4.52
N ALA A 202 -20.53 5.37 3.21
CA ALA A 202 -20.69 4.20 2.36
C ALA A 202 -19.82 3.03 2.88
N PRO A 203 -20.34 1.79 2.97
CA PRO A 203 -19.64 0.68 3.63
C PRO A 203 -18.22 0.44 3.10
N ILE A 204 -18.03 0.57 1.78
CA ILE A 204 -16.71 0.42 1.17
C ILE A 204 -15.74 1.54 1.58
N VAL A 205 -16.19 2.79 1.62
CA VAL A 205 -15.34 3.93 1.93
C VAL A 205 -14.87 3.87 3.38
N VAL A 206 -15.80 3.52 4.28
CA VAL A 206 -15.50 3.29 5.70
C VAL A 206 -14.54 2.10 5.87
N ALA A 207 -14.77 1.00 5.15
CA ALA A 207 -13.89 -0.17 5.22
C ALA A 207 -12.47 0.12 4.67
N MET A 208 -12.36 0.93 3.62
CA MET A 208 -11.07 1.38 3.08
C MET A 208 -10.34 2.28 4.07
N ASP A 209 -11.05 3.19 4.75
CA ASP A 209 -10.46 4.04 5.79
C ASP A 209 -9.99 3.21 6.99
N ALA A 210 -10.85 2.34 7.52
CA ALA A 210 -10.55 1.48 8.66
C ALA A 210 -9.41 0.47 8.41
N SER A 211 -9.21 0.03 7.15
CA SER A 211 -8.13 -0.91 6.80
C SER A 211 -6.77 -0.23 6.61
N SER A 212 -6.73 1.08 6.40
CA SER A 212 -5.50 1.82 6.08
C SER A 212 -4.34 1.60 7.08
N PRO A 213 -4.55 1.66 8.41
CA PRO A 213 -3.47 1.45 9.38
C PRO A 213 -2.88 0.02 9.38
N VAL A 214 -3.64 -0.97 8.89
CA VAL A 214 -3.21 -2.37 8.87
C VAL A 214 -2.10 -2.60 7.85
N PHE A 215 -2.15 -1.91 6.70
CA PHE A 215 -1.13 -2.03 5.66
C PHE A 215 0.28 -1.66 6.14
N LEU A 216 0.40 -0.72 7.07
CA LEU A 216 1.69 -0.38 7.70
C LEU A 216 2.32 -1.60 8.38
N ARG A 217 1.52 -2.43 9.04
CA ARG A 217 2.00 -3.65 9.72
C ARG A 217 2.31 -4.77 8.72
N PHE A 218 1.59 -4.85 7.61
CA PHE A 218 1.84 -5.84 6.56
C PHE A 218 3.24 -5.73 5.95
N LYS A 219 3.78 -4.51 5.84
CA LYS A 219 5.16 -4.25 5.40
C LYS A 219 6.22 -4.92 6.27
N TYR A 220 5.94 -5.13 7.56
CA TYR A 220 6.90 -5.64 8.54
C TYR A 220 6.65 -7.09 8.96
N SER A 221 5.51 -7.70 8.60
CA SER A 221 5.22 -9.09 8.93
C SER A 221 4.35 -9.77 7.89
N ASP A 222 4.97 -10.63 7.07
CA ASP A 222 4.26 -11.50 6.13
C ASP A 222 3.37 -12.52 6.85
N VAL A 223 3.74 -12.95 8.07
CA VAL A 223 2.92 -13.87 8.88
C VAL A 223 1.61 -13.18 9.25
N PHE A 224 1.70 -11.96 9.79
CA PHE A 224 0.52 -11.16 10.15
C PHE A 224 -0.35 -10.84 8.92
N LYS A 225 0.28 -10.46 7.81
CA LYS A 225 -0.40 -10.24 6.53
C LYS A 225 -1.16 -11.47 6.06
N ASN A 226 -0.49 -12.62 5.96
CA ASN A 226 -1.10 -13.85 5.49
C ASN A 226 -2.21 -14.35 6.44
N MET A 227 -2.05 -14.17 7.75
CA MET A 227 -3.07 -14.50 8.74
C MET A 227 -4.38 -13.74 8.48
N ILE A 228 -4.29 -12.44 8.19
CA ILE A 228 -5.47 -11.61 7.93
C ILE A 228 -6.06 -11.89 6.53
N LEU A 229 -5.23 -11.91 5.49
CA LEU A 229 -5.71 -12.01 4.11
C LEU A 229 -6.20 -13.40 3.72
N LYS A 230 -5.72 -14.45 4.38
CA LYS A 230 -6.20 -15.82 4.18
C LYS A 230 -7.31 -16.21 5.17
N CYS A 231 -7.77 -15.27 5.99
CA CYS A 231 -8.85 -15.50 6.92
C CYS A 231 -10.17 -15.70 6.14
N PRO A 232 -10.94 -16.79 6.39
CA PRO A 232 -12.22 -17.00 5.74
C PRO A 232 -13.18 -15.81 5.92
N PRO A 233 -13.95 -15.41 4.89
CA PRO A 233 -14.80 -14.20 4.93
C PRO A 233 -15.78 -14.15 6.11
N GLY A 234 -16.34 -15.30 6.52
CA GLY A 234 -17.25 -15.38 7.67
C GLY A 234 -16.55 -15.03 8.99
N ILE A 235 -15.30 -15.47 9.17
CA ILE A 235 -14.50 -15.14 10.36
C ILE A 235 -14.05 -13.68 10.28
N SER A 236 -13.63 -13.22 9.10
CA SER A 236 -13.19 -11.83 8.86
C SER A 236 -14.29 -10.81 9.21
N ARG A 237 -15.54 -11.06 8.81
CA ARG A 237 -16.69 -10.19 9.14
C ARG A 237 -16.98 -10.12 10.64
N VAL A 238 -16.73 -11.20 11.39
CA VAL A 238 -16.93 -11.24 12.85
C VAL A 238 -15.77 -10.58 13.59
N VAL A 239 -14.54 -10.82 13.15
CA VAL A 239 -13.32 -10.30 13.80
C VAL A 239 -13.12 -8.81 13.50
N SER A 240 -13.50 -8.36 12.30
CA SER A 240 -13.39 -6.96 11.87
C SER A 240 -14.63 -6.51 11.09
N PRO A 241 -15.74 -6.21 11.80
CA PRO A 241 -16.97 -5.74 11.17
C PRO A 241 -16.78 -4.47 10.35
N MET A 242 -15.88 -3.59 10.78
CA MET A 242 -15.59 -2.31 10.10
C MET A 242 -14.96 -2.48 8.72
N THR A 243 -14.32 -3.62 8.43
CA THR A 243 -13.73 -3.90 7.12
C THR A 243 -14.63 -4.75 6.22
N ALA A 244 -15.84 -5.12 6.67
CA ALA A 244 -16.74 -6.00 5.94
C ALA A 244 -17.13 -5.46 4.55
N GLY A 245 -17.22 -4.13 4.38
CA GLY A 245 -17.54 -3.51 3.10
C GLY A 245 -16.55 -3.81 1.97
N LEU A 246 -15.30 -4.18 2.28
CA LEU A 246 -14.33 -4.65 1.28
C LEU A 246 -14.72 -6.03 0.72
N VAL A 247 -15.23 -6.92 1.58
CA VAL A 247 -15.67 -8.26 1.18
C VAL A 247 -16.92 -8.15 0.30
N ASP A 248 -17.83 -7.25 0.63
CA ASP A 248 -19.07 -7.05 -0.13
C ASP A 248 -18.78 -6.51 -1.54
N LEU A 249 -17.83 -5.56 -1.66
CA LEU A 249 -17.40 -5.06 -2.97
C LEU A 249 -16.77 -6.16 -3.83
N GLN A 250 -15.92 -7.03 -3.25
CA GLN A 250 -15.34 -8.15 -4.01
C GLN A 250 -16.43 -9.04 -4.62
N GLN A 251 -17.53 -9.27 -3.90
CA GLN A 251 -18.66 -10.04 -4.41
C GLN A 251 -19.38 -9.30 -5.56
N VAL A 252 -19.58 -7.99 -5.43
CA VAL A 252 -20.16 -7.15 -6.50
C VAL A 252 -19.30 -7.17 -7.76
N CYS A 253 -17.98 -7.05 -7.63
CA CYS A 253 -17.05 -7.07 -8.76
C CYS A 253 -16.93 -8.46 -9.42
N ALA A 254 -17.12 -9.54 -8.66
CA ALA A 254 -17.04 -10.91 -9.17
C ALA A 254 -18.27 -11.32 -10.01
N SER A 255 -19.47 -10.82 -9.66
CA SER A 255 -20.72 -11.20 -10.32
C SER A 255 -20.74 -10.97 -11.84
N PRO A 256 -20.30 -9.83 -12.39
CA PRO A 256 -20.23 -9.60 -13.84
C PRO A 256 -19.20 -10.48 -14.58
N MET A 257 -18.16 -10.95 -13.89
CA MET A 257 -17.09 -11.74 -14.51
C MET A 257 -17.50 -13.21 -14.70
N SER A 258 -18.39 -13.74 -13.85
CA SER A 258 -18.95 -15.09 -13.96
C SER A 258 -19.80 -15.29 -15.23
N GLY A 259 -20.51 -14.26 -15.69
CA GLY A 259 -21.35 -14.34 -16.89
C GLY A 259 -20.58 -14.31 -18.22
N ARG A 260 -19.31 -13.89 -18.21
CA ARG A 260 -18.46 -13.86 -19.43
C ARG A 260 -17.67 -15.14 -19.67
N SER A 261 -17.50 -16.01 -18.67
CA SER A 261 -16.90 -17.34 -18.87
C SER A 261 -17.85 -18.31 -19.57
N GLU A 262 -19.16 -18.19 -19.33
CA GLU A 262 -20.17 -19.05 -19.98
C GLU A 262 -20.39 -18.69 -21.46
N LEU A 263 -20.13 -17.45 -21.88
CA LEU A 263 -20.24 -16.99 -23.27
C LEU A 263 -19.02 -17.34 -24.15
N ARG A 264 -18.03 -18.06 -23.62
CA ARG A 264 -16.87 -18.56 -24.38
C ARG A 264 -16.90 -20.07 -24.64
N GLU A 265 -17.91 -20.77 -24.14
CA GLU A 265 -18.09 -22.22 -24.33
C GLU A 265 -19.24 -22.57 -25.31
N ASN A 266 -19.81 -21.60 -26.02
CA ASN A 266 -20.78 -21.82 -27.11
C ASN A 266 -20.30 -21.22 -28.43
#